data_AF-A0A2E5MNC5-F1
#
_entry.id   AF-A0A2E5MNC5-F1
#
_cell.length_a   1.000
_cell.length_b   1.000
_cell.length_c   1.000
_cell.angle_alpha   90.00
_cell.angle_beta   90.00
_cell.angle_gamma   90.00
#
_symmetry.space_group_name_H-M   'P 1'
#
loop_
_entity.id
_entity.type
_entity.pdbx_description
1 polymer ?
#
loop_
_entity_poly.entity_id
_entity_poly.type
_entity_poly.pdbx_seq_one_letter_code
_entity_poly.pdbx_strand_id
1 'polypeptide(L)'
;MNHDEREYVATAINYFWGDGTTTPHAVNQQAASVLYEALQETQHCSASMDLVPRPVSGKPSLSSIVKQVAKVGKRIAIRDTQQYEICRLQVARNYRTEIQLALMGL
;
A
#
# COMPACT_ATOMS: atom_id res chain seq x y z
N MET A 1 6.82 12.73 -4.82
CA MET A 1 5.41 12.32 -4.90
C MET A 1 4.59 13.51 -5.33
N ASN A 2 3.78 13.34 -6.36
CA ASN A 2 2.80 14.35 -6.76
C ASN A 2 1.51 14.22 -5.92
N HIS A 3 0.54 15.10 -6.19
CA HIS A 3 -0.75 15.14 -5.49
C HIS A 3 -1.54 13.82 -5.64
N ASP A 4 -1.72 13.33 -6.87
CA ASP A 4 -2.53 12.13 -7.12
C ASP A 4 -1.90 10.87 -6.54
N GLU A 5 -0.57 10.76 -6.56
CA GLU A 5 0.16 9.70 -5.90
C GLU A 5 -0.11 9.69 -4.39
N ARG A 6 -0.15 10.86 -3.74
CA ARG A 6 -0.48 10.96 -2.32
C ARG A 6 -1.91 10.52 -2.03
N GLU A 7 -2.87 10.96 -2.83
CA GLU A 7 -4.28 10.59 -2.71
C GLU A 7 -4.49 9.08 -2.79
N TYR A 8 -3.90 8.43 -3.80
CA TYR A 8 -4.08 7.00 -3.98
C TYR A 8 -3.29 6.17 -2.98
N VAL A 9 -2.08 6.60 -2.60
CA VAL A 9 -1.33 5.89 -1.54
C VAL A 9 -2.07 6.02 -0.21
N ALA A 10 -2.62 7.19 0.14
CA ALA A 10 -3.44 7.35 1.34
C ALA A 10 -4.68 6.45 1.30
N THR A 11 -5.35 6.37 0.15
CA THR A 11 -6.48 5.45 -0.07
C THR A 11 -6.11 4.00 0.24
N ALA A 12 -4.97 3.54 -0.28
CA ALA A 12 -4.51 2.18 -0.04
C ALA A 12 -4.09 1.94 1.41
N ILE A 13 -3.46 2.92 2.08
CA ILE A 13 -3.15 2.82 3.51
C ILE A 13 -4.43 2.71 4.33
N ASN A 14 -5.42 3.58 4.10
CA ASN A 14 -6.69 3.55 4.81
C ASN A 14 -7.47 2.24 4.55
N TYR A 15 -7.33 1.67 3.36
CA TYR A 15 -7.90 0.37 3.05
C TYR A 15 -7.30 -0.78 3.88
N PHE A 16 -6.00 -0.78 4.18
CA PHE A 16 -5.37 -1.83 4.99
C PHE A 16 -5.58 -1.60 6.49
N TRP A 17 -5.39 -0.37 6.97
CA TRP A 17 -5.31 -0.08 8.41
C TRP A 17 -6.52 0.66 9.00
N GLY A 18 -7.51 0.97 8.17
CA GLY A 18 -8.78 1.60 8.56
C GLY A 18 -8.89 3.06 8.12
N ASP A 19 -10.12 3.50 7.90
CA ASP A 19 -10.42 4.88 7.52
C ASP A 19 -9.85 5.86 8.55
N GLY A 20 -9.18 6.91 8.05
CA GLY A 20 -8.55 7.93 8.90
C GLY A 20 -7.16 7.58 9.43
N THR A 21 -6.56 6.45 9.01
CA THR A 21 -5.16 6.12 9.36
C THR A 21 -4.19 7.20 8.85
N THR A 22 -4.41 7.72 7.65
CA THR A 22 -3.62 8.81 7.09
C THR A 22 -4.45 9.75 6.23
N THR A 23 -3.94 10.97 6.06
CA THR A 23 -4.36 11.91 5.02
C THR A 23 -3.33 11.91 3.89
N PRO A 24 -3.70 12.33 2.67
CA PRO A 24 -2.75 12.50 1.55
C PRO A 24 -1.55 13.37 1.90
N HIS A 25 -1.73 14.38 2.76
CA HIS A 25 -0.66 15.28 3.16
C HIS A 25 0.41 14.61 4.03
N ALA A 26 0.01 13.67 4.89
CA ALA A 26 0.93 12.93 5.76
C ALA A 26 1.70 11.81 5.03
N VAL A 27 1.29 11.45 3.81
CA VAL A 27 1.96 10.38 3.05
C VAL A 27 3.33 10.85 2.54
N ASN A 28 4.34 10.03 2.82
CA ASN A 28 5.70 10.18 2.34
C ASN A 28 6.19 8.89 1.63
N GLN A 29 7.44 8.93 1.14
CA GLN A 29 8.02 7.79 0.41
C GLN A 29 8.22 6.55 1.30
N GLN A 30 8.52 6.72 2.58
CA GLN A 30 8.69 5.62 3.53
C GLN A 30 7.38 4.86 3.71
N ALA A 31 6.27 5.59 3.90
CA ALA A 31 4.94 5.00 4.01
C ALA A 31 4.54 4.24 2.73
N ALA A 32 4.90 4.77 1.56
CA ALA A 32 4.70 4.07 0.29
C ALA A 32 5.56 2.78 0.19
N SER A 33 6.77 2.78 0.75
CA SER A 33 7.63 1.60 0.79
C SER A 33 7.07 0.51 1.70
N VAL A 34 6.66 0.87 2.92
CA VAL A 34 6.02 -0.08 3.85
C VAL A 34 4.76 -0.68 3.25
N LEU A 35 3.90 0.14 2.63
CA LEU A 35 2.72 -0.38 1.95
C LEU A 35 3.08 -1.29 0.76
N TYR A 36 4.16 -1.00 0.03
CA TYR A 36 4.63 -1.88 -1.04
C TYR A 36 5.06 -3.25 -0.50
N GLU A 37 5.82 -3.29 0.59
CA GLU A 37 6.26 -4.53 1.23
C GLU A 37 5.05 -5.33 1.76
N ALA A 38 4.12 -4.67 2.44
CA ALA A 38 2.86 -5.25 2.86
C ALA A 38 2.12 -5.89 1.66
N LEU A 39 1.98 -5.15 0.56
CA LEU A 39 1.36 -5.68 -0.66
C LEU A 39 2.12 -6.86 -1.27
N GLN A 40 3.45 -6.91 -1.19
CA GLN A 40 4.22 -8.09 -1.62
C GLN A 40 3.94 -9.28 -0.69
N GLU A 41 3.88 -9.07 0.62
CA GLU A 41 3.60 -10.15 1.57
C GLU A 41 2.22 -10.77 1.39
N THR A 42 1.24 -9.97 0.93
CA THR A 42 -0.08 -10.51 0.59
C THR A 42 -0.05 -11.54 -0.54
N GLN A 43 0.98 -11.56 -1.40
CA GLN A 43 1.16 -12.61 -2.42
C GLN A 43 1.29 -13.99 -1.80
N HIS A 44 1.98 -14.09 -0.65
CA HIS A 44 2.18 -15.35 0.04
C HIS A 44 0.88 -15.90 0.62
N CYS A 45 -0.09 -15.04 0.90
CA CYS A 45 -1.41 -15.43 1.41
C CYS A 45 -2.41 -15.69 0.28
N SER A 46 -2.34 -14.96 -0.84
CA SER A 46 -3.03 -15.38 -2.05
C SER A 46 -2.27 -14.92 -3.30
N ALA A 47 -1.86 -15.87 -4.13
CA ALA A 47 -1.17 -15.61 -5.40
C ALA A 47 -2.03 -14.79 -6.41
N SER A 48 -3.32 -14.59 -6.10
CA SER A 48 -4.32 -14.00 -6.99
C SER A 48 -4.89 -12.65 -6.50
N MET A 49 -4.26 -11.96 -5.55
CA MET A 49 -4.75 -10.61 -5.20
C MET A 49 -4.48 -9.62 -6.34
N ASP A 50 -5.54 -9.00 -6.86
CA ASP A 50 -5.47 -7.91 -7.86
C ASP A 50 -4.70 -6.67 -7.39
N LEU A 51 -4.40 -6.62 -6.09
CA LEU A 51 -3.71 -5.54 -5.39
C LEU A 51 -2.18 -5.72 -5.41
N VAL A 52 -1.69 -6.88 -5.82
CA VAL A 52 -0.27 -7.17 -5.81
C VAL A 52 0.46 -6.37 -6.89
N PRO A 53 1.51 -5.60 -6.53
CA PRO A 53 2.38 -4.98 -7.49
C PRO A 53 3.09 -6.04 -8.34
N ARG A 54 3.10 -5.84 -9.66
CA ARG A 54 3.73 -6.78 -10.59
C ARG A 54 5.22 -6.97 -10.25
N PRO A 55 5.76 -8.20 -10.35
CA PRO A 55 7.18 -8.43 -10.16
C PRO A 55 7.97 -7.58 -11.15
N VAL A 56 8.95 -6.83 -10.62
CA VAL A 56 9.92 -6.11 -11.43
C VAL A 56 11.22 -6.91 -11.45
N SER A 57 11.90 -6.95 -12.59
CA SER A 57 13.25 -7.49 -12.67
C SER A 57 14.24 -6.54 -11.99
N GLY A 58 14.87 -6.99 -10.91
CA GLY A 58 15.79 -6.19 -10.08
C GLY A 58 15.09 -5.42 -8.96
N LYS A 59 15.87 -4.70 -8.14
CA LYS A 59 15.32 -3.89 -7.03
C LYS A 59 14.59 -2.65 -7.60
N PRO A 60 13.29 -2.46 -7.32
CA PRO A 60 12.57 -1.27 -7.77
C PRO A 60 13.14 0.00 -7.14
N SER A 61 13.16 1.09 -7.90
CA SER A 61 13.44 2.42 -7.35
C SER A 61 12.27 2.92 -6.50
N LEU A 62 12.54 3.82 -5.54
CA LEU A 62 11.49 4.43 -4.70
C LEU A 62 10.40 5.12 -5.52
N SER A 63 10.76 5.77 -6.63
CA SER A 63 9.77 6.37 -7.54
C SER A 63 8.90 5.31 -8.22
N SER A 64 9.45 4.14 -8.56
CA SER A 64 8.69 3.02 -9.11
C SER A 64 7.73 2.44 -8.06
N ILE A 65 8.19 2.29 -6.83
CA ILE A 65 7.38 1.83 -5.68
C ILE A 65 6.15 2.73 -5.51
N VAL A 66 6.36 4.04 -5.39
CA VAL A 66 5.28 5.02 -5.26
C VAL A 66 4.24 4.86 -6.38
N LYS A 67 4.68 4.78 -7.64
CA LYS A 67 3.79 4.63 -8.79
C LYS A 67 3.00 3.32 -8.75
N GLN A 68 3.62 2.23 -8.31
CA GLN A 68 2.97 0.94 -8.19
C GLN A 68 1.90 0.96 -7.11
N VAL A 69 2.22 1.48 -5.93
CA VAL A 69 1.28 1.60 -4.82
C VAL A 69 0.13 2.55 -5.16
N ALA A 70 0.41 3.68 -5.81
CA ALA A 70 -0.64 4.59 -6.28
C ALA A 70 -1.61 3.92 -7.27
N LYS A 71 -1.12 3.04 -8.17
CA LYS A 71 -1.99 2.25 -9.05
C LYS A 71 -2.90 1.30 -8.27
N VAL A 72 -2.39 0.69 -7.20
CA VAL A 72 -3.16 -0.18 -6.31
C VAL A 72 -4.25 0.64 -5.60
N GLY A 73 -3.89 1.80 -5.03
CA GLY A 73 -4.84 2.73 -4.43
C GLY A 73 -5.94 3.19 -5.38
N LYS A 74 -5.60 3.45 -6.64
CA LYS A 74 -6.58 3.77 -7.68
C LYS A 74 -7.58 2.64 -7.92
N ARG A 75 -7.12 1.37 -7.95
CA ARG A 75 -8.00 0.19 -8.11
C ARG A 75 -8.95 0.02 -6.91
N ILE A 76 -8.43 0.21 -5.71
CA ILE A 76 -9.22 0.22 -4.47
C ILE A 76 -10.30 1.30 -4.54
N ALA A 77 -9.93 2.53 -4.95
CA ALA A 77 -10.86 3.65 -5.03
C ALA A 77 -12.06 3.38 -5.97
N ILE A 78 -11.84 2.66 -7.08
CA ILE A 78 -12.90 2.29 -8.02
C ILE A 78 -13.60 0.97 -7.68
N ARG A 79 -13.37 0.41 -6.47
CA ARG A 79 -13.93 -0.84 -5.95
C ARG A 79 -13.68 -2.07 -6.83
N ASP A 80 -12.59 -2.05 -7.61
CA ASP A 80 -12.19 -3.12 -8.53
C ASP A 80 -11.33 -4.18 -7.81
N THR A 81 -11.77 -4.64 -6.64
CA THR A 81 -10.96 -5.51 -5.78
C THR A 81 -11.83 -6.62 -5.20
N GLN A 82 -11.63 -7.87 -5.64
CA GLN A 82 -12.10 -9.03 -4.87
C GLN A 82 -11.20 -9.19 -3.65
N GLN A 83 -11.74 -8.98 -2.44
CA GLN A 83 -10.93 -8.90 -1.23
C GLN A 83 -10.87 -10.25 -0.52
N TYR A 84 -9.68 -10.83 -0.43
CA TYR A 84 -9.38 -11.90 0.54
C TYR A 84 -9.12 -11.24 1.90
N GLU A 85 -10.20 -10.93 2.61
CA GLU A 85 -10.20 -10.17 3.86
C GLU A 85 -9.21 -10.72 4.91
N ILE A 86 -9.07 -12.04 4.99
CA ILE A 86 -8.14 -12.70 5.92
C ILE A 86 -6.68 -12.31 5.63
N CYS A 87 -6.28 -12.30 4.35
CA CYS A 87 -4.94 -11.93 3.94
C CYS A 87 -4.64 -10.46 4.20
N ARG A 88 -5.61 -9.60 3.90
CA ARG A 88 -5.52 -8.16 4.20
C ARG A 88 -5.33 -7.94 5.70
N LEU A 89 -6.16 -8.57 6.53
CA LEU A 89 -6.11 -8.43 7.99
C LEU A 89 -4.79 -8.96 8.58
N GLN A 90 -4.26 -10.07 8.07
CA GLN A 90 -3.01 -10.63 8.56
C GLN A 90 -1.84 -9.68 8.27
N VAL A 91 -1.71 -9.22 7.03
CA VAL A 91 -0.63 -8.29 6.66
C VAL A 91 -0.81 -6.93 7.35
N ALA A 92 -2.04 -6.43 7.46
CA ALA A 92 -2.31 -5.18 8.18
C ALA A 92 -1.87 -5.27 9.66
N ARG A 93 -1.98 -6.45 10.29
CA ARG A 93 -1.45 -6.68 11.64
C ARG A 93 0.07 -6.70 11.67
N ASN A 94 0.70 -7.41 10.73
CA ASN A 94 2.15 -7.57 10.67
C ASN A 94 2.89 -6.23 10.48
N TYR A 95 2.32 -5.31 9.69
CA TYR A 95 2.96 -4.03 9.31
C TYR A 95 2.40 -2.80 10.06
N ARG A 96 1.60 -3.02 11.11
CA ARG A 96 0.90 -1.91 11.80
C ARG A 96 1.87 -0.90 12.42
N THR A 97 2.97 -1.37 12.99
CA THR A 97 3.94 -0.50 13.66
C THR A 97 4.77 0.26 12.62
N GLU A 98 5.20 -0.44 11.59
CA GLU A 98 6.01 0.04 10.48
C GLU A 98 5.31 1.17 9.75
N ILE A 99 4.01 1.02 9.44
CA ILE A 99 3.28 2.07 8.74
C ILE A 99 3.11 3.31 9.62
N GLN A 100 2.90 3.14 10.93
CA GLN A 100 2.77 4.26 11.86
C GLN A 100 4.08 5.04 11.99
N LEU A 101 5.22 4.35 12.15
CA LEU A 101 6.54 4.97 12.18
C LEU A 101 6.85 5.68 10.86
N ALA A 102 6.58 5.01 9.74
CA ALA A 102 6.81 5.58 8.42
C ALA A 102 5.97 6.84 8.18
N LEU A 103 4.71 6.89 8.63
CA LEU A 103 3.86 8.09 8.54
C LEU A 103 4.37 9.25 9.41
N MET A 104 5.09 8.96 10.50
CA MET A 104 5.78 9.96 11.32
C MET A 104 7.12 10.42 10.70
N GLY A 105 7.57 9.78 9.62
CA GLY A 105 8.86 10.04 8.98
C GLY A 105 10.05 9.40 9.72
N LEU A 106 9.79 8.34 10.49
CA LEU A 106 10.77 7.55 11.23
C LEU A 106 11.12 6.25 10.50
#